data_AF-W4L764-F1
#
_entry.id   AF-W4L764-F1
#
_cell.length_a   1.000
_cell.length_b   1.000
_cell.length_c   1.000
_cell.angle_alpha   90.00
_cell.angle_beta   90.00
_cell.angle_gamma   90.00
#
_symmetry.space_group_name_H-M   'P 1'
#
loop_
_entity.id
_entity.type
_entity.pdbx_description
1 polymer ?
#
loop_
_entity_poly.entity_id
_entity_poly.type
_entity_poly.pdbx_seq_one_letter_code
_entity_poly.pdbx_strand_id
1 'polypeptide(L)'
;MPVEGIQKASREFVRECQLMSTLRHPHIVQFLGVCFLPGSRMPALVMEKLLTSLHDVLDPEPPPRTKAYIPVSLKCSILHDVASGLSFLHSHSPPIIHRDLSARNVLLSTGMVAKITDLGMARLVPSLRAATMTKAPGASIYMPPEALEDESRYDIKSTSSLSEYWPFSPSLKPSLNHSMLLT
;
A
#
# COMPACT_ATOMS: atom_id res chain seq x y z
N MET A 1 -17.83 -26.04 5.97
CA MET A 1 -17.03 -24.99 5.30
C MET A 1 -17.56 -24.84 3.89
N PRO A 2 -18.15 -23.69 3.51
CA PRO A 2 -18.89 -23.59 2.26
C PRO A 2 -17.94 -23.62 1.06
N VAL A 3 -18.26 -24.47 0.08
CA VAL A 3 -17.49 -24.73 -1.14
C VAL A 3 -17.17 -23.48 -1.97
N GLU A 4 -17.97 -22.41 -1.83
CA GLU A 4 -17.79 -21.12 -2.51
C GLU A 4 -16.52 -20.38 -2.06
N GLY A 5 -16.16 -20.47 -0.78
CA GLY A 5 -14.97 -19.80 -0.23
C GLY A 5 -13.67 -20.36 -0.81
N ILE A 6 -13.63 -21.69 -1.00
CA ILE A 6 -12.45 -22.40 -1.56
C ILE A 6 -12.26 -22.04 -3.03
N GLN A 7 -13.35 -21.97 -3.80
CA GLN A 7 -13.28 -21.59 -5.23
C GLN A 7 -12.84 -20.14 -5.41
N LYS A 8 -13.29 -19.22 -4.54
CA LYS A 8 -12.84 -17.82 -4.58
C LYS A 8 -11.35 -17.70 -4.28
N ALA A 9 -10.88 -18.31 -3.19
CA ALA A 9 -9.47 -18.30 -2.81
C ALA A 9 -8.57 -18.92 -3.90
N SER A 10 -9.01 -19.99 -4.55
CA SER A 10 -8.28 -20.60 -5.67
C SER A 10 -8.16 -19.66 -6.88
N ARG A 11 -9.22 -18.93 -7.22
CA ARG A 11 -9.19 -17.94 -8.32
C ARG A 11 -8.26 -16.76 -8.01
N GLU A 12 -8.26 -16.28 -6.77
CA GLU A 12 -7.39 -15.19 -6.32
C GLU A 12 -5.91 -15.61 -6.37
N PHE A 13 -5.60 -16.82 -5.89
CA PHE A 13 -4.25 -17.40 -5.97
C PHE A 13 -3.75 -17.53 -7.41
N VAL A 14 -4.57 -18.08 -8.32
CA VAL A 14 -4.18 -18.23 -9.74
C VAL A 14 -3.94 -16.87 -10.39
N ARG A 15 -4.79 -15.88 -10.11
CA ARG A 15 -4.61 -14.51 -10.60
C ARG A 15 -3.30 -13.92 -10.11
N GLU A 16 -2.99 -14.07 -8.83
CA GLU A 16 -1.74 -13.57 -8.25
C GLU A 16 -0.53 -14.24 -8.90
N CYS A 17 -0.53 -15.56 -9.06
CA CYS A 17 0.53 -16.28 -9.75
C CYS A 17 0.73 -15.78 -11.19
N GLN A 18 -0.37 -15.59 -11.93
CA GLN A 18 -0.32 -15.09 -13.30
C GLN A 18 0.28 -13.68 -13.34
N LEU A 19 -0.18 -12.78 -12.47
CA LEU A 19 0.34 -11.43 -12.39
C LEU A 19 1.83 -11.44 -12.05
N MET A 20 2.24 -12.14 -11.01
CA MET A 20 3.64 -12.17 -10.59
C MET A 20 4.55 -12.83 -11.62
N SER A 21 4.04 -13.79 -12.41
CA SER A 21 4.83 -14.44 -13.46
C SER A 21 5.27 -13.51 -14.59
N THR A 22 4.58 -12.39 -14.80
CA THR A 22 4.94 -11.40 -15.82
C THR A 22 5.87 -10.30 -15.31
N LEU A 23 6.08 -10.21 -13.99
CA LEU A 23 6.86 -9.16 -13.37
C LEU A 23 8.32 -9.57 -13.22
N ARG A 24 9.21 -8.79 -13.82
CA ARG A 24 10.67 -8.91 -13.63
C ARG A 24 11.26 -7.53 -13.46
N HIS A 25 11.70 -7.23 -12.24
CA HIS A 25 12.26 -5.94 -11.88
C HIS A 25 13.15 -6.08 -10.63
N PRO A 26 14.29 -5.37 -10.53
CA PRO A 26 15.19 -5.46 -9.37
C PRO A 26 14.52 -5.12 -8.04
N HIS A 27 13.46 -4.31 -8.05
CA HIS A 27 12.74 -3.85 -6.84
C HIS A 27 11.34 -4.46 -6.68
N ILE A 28 11.05 -5.57 -7.37
CA ILE A 28 9.87 -6.40 -7.17
C ILE A 28 10.34 -7.81 -6.82
N VAL A 29 9.72 -8.45 -5.83
CA VAL A 29 10.06 -9.83 -5.45
C VAL A 29 9.82 -10.78 -6.62
N GLN A 30 10.86 -11.53 -6.99
CA GLN A 30 10.84 -12.46 -8.10
C GLN A 30 10.02 -13.70 -7.77
N PHE A 31 8.96 -13.92 -8.55
CA PHE A 31 8.25 -15.19 -8.60
C PHE A 31 9.12 -16.27 -9.23
N LEU A 32 9.18 -17.44 -8.58
CA LEU A 32 9.95 -18.60 -9.02
C LEU A 32 9.06 -19.74 -9.49
N GLY A 33 7.83 -19.86 -8.97
CA GLY A 33 6.91 -20.90 -9.36
C GLY A 33 5.85 -21.20 -8.31
N VAL A 34 5.22 -22.37 -8.47
CA VAL A 34 4.22 -22.90 -7.56
C VAL A 34 4.62 -24.33 -7.19
N CYS A 35 4.44 -24.72 -5.93
CA CYS A 35 4.68 -26.09 -5.49
C CYS A 35 3.48 -26.66 -4.72
N PHE A 36 3.38 -27.99 -4.69
CA PHE A 36 2.40 -28.70 -3.88
C PHE A 36 3.11 -29.29 -2.68
N LEU A 37 2.81 -28.77 -1.49
CA LEU A 37 3.39 -29.28 -0.25
C LEU A 37 2.69 -30.61 0.13
N PRO A 38 3.44 -31.63 0.58
CA PRO A 38 2.85 -32.89 1.05
C PRO A 38 1.79 -32.63 2.12
N GLY A 39 0.59 -33.19 1.92
CA GLY A 39 -0.54 -33.02 2.84
C GLY A 39 -1.32 -31.70 2.70
N SER A 40 -0.86 -30.77 1.88
CA SER A 40 -1.61 -29.55 1.57
C SER A 40 -2.63 -29.80 0.45
N ARG A 41 -3.86 -29.31 0.64
CA ARG A 41 -4.88 -29.28 -0.42
C ARG A 41 -4.76 -28.06 -1.33
N MET A 42 -3.89 -27.10 -0.97
CA MET A 42 -3.69 -25.86 -1.71
C MET A 42 -2.24 -25.73 -2.18
N PRO A 43 -2.03 -25.23 -3.41
CA PRO A 43 -0.69 -24.89 -3.91
C PRO A 43 -0.06 -23.77 -3.06
N ALA A 44 1.27 -23.77 -2.99
CA ALA A 44 2.06 -22.72 -2.35
C ALA A 44 2.80 -21.89 -3.42
N LEU A 45 2.78 -20.57 -3.24
CA LEU A 45 3.53 -19.63 -4.04
C LEU A 45 5.01 -19.69 -3.66
N VAL A 46 5.91 -19.78 -4.65
CA VAL A 46 7.36 -19.81 -4.43
C VAL A 46 7.98 -18.54 -4.99
N MET A 47 8.71 -17.83 -4.13
CA MET A 47 9.35 -16.54 -4.41
C MET A 47 10.82 -16.58 -4.00
N GLU A 48 11.61 -15.62 -4.47
CA GLU A 48 12.96 -15.43 -3.95
C GLU A 48 12.94 -15.17 -2.44
N LYS A 49 13.94 -15.70 -1.73
CA LYS A 49 14.09 -15.49 -0.31
C LYS A 49 14.84 -14.19 -0.05
N LEU A 50 14.23 -13.31 0.75
CA LEU A 50 14.85 -12.08 1.24
C LEU A 50 15.17 -12.18 2.73
N LEU A 51 15.97 -11.23 3.23
CA LEU A 51 16.53 -11.28 4.57
C LEU A 51 15.45 -11.00 5.63
N THR A 52 14.69 -9.92 5.46
CA THR A 52 13.72 -9.45 6.46
C THR A 52 12.73 -8.46 5.83
N SER A 53 11.65 -8.12 6.54
CA SER A 53 10.76 -7.03 6.12
C SER A 53 11.28 -5.68 6.61
N LEU A 54 10.91 -4.60 5.92
CA LEU A 54 11.20 -3.25 6.37
C LEU A 54 10.51 -2.97 7.72
N HIS A 55 9.34 -3.56 7.96
CA HIS A 55 8.67 -3.48 9.26
C HIS A 55 9.56 -4.00 10.39
N ASP A 56 10.15 -5.18 10.26
CA ASP A 56 10.98 -5.78 11.32
C ASP A 56 12.26 -4.96 11.57
N VAL A 57 12.73 -4.20 10.57
CA VAL A 57 13.87 -3.28 10.72
C VAL A 57 13.47 -1.98 11.42
N LEU A 58 12.26 -1.49 11.16
CA LEU A 58 11.74 -0.25 11.74
C LEU A 58 11.18 -0.45 13.15
N ASP A 59 10.60 -1.61 13.42
CA ASP A 59 9.92 -1.97 14.66
C ASP A 59 10.27 -3.42 15.08
N PRO A 60 11.55 -3.67 15.43
CA PRO A 60 12.02 -5.00 15.80
C PRO A 60 11.41 -5.48 17.12
N GLU A 61 11.02 -6.75 17.16
CA GLU A 61 10.52 -7.44 18.35
C GLU A 61 11.47 -8.58 18.77
N PRO A 62 11.98 -8.61 20.01
CA PRO A 62 11.78 -7.64 21.08
C PRO A 62 12.50 -6.30 20.79
N PRO A 63 11.96 -5.17 21.30
CA PRO A 63 12.55 -3.86 21.06
C PRO A 63 13.96 -3.80 21.65
N PRO A 64 14.94 -3.28 20.90
CA PRO A 64 16.30 -3.16 21.38
C PRO A 64 16.37 -2.17 22.54
N ARG A 65 17.34 -2.37 23.43
CA ARG A 65 17.62 -1.46 24.57
C ARG A 65 17.85 -0.01 24.13
N THR A 66 18.29 0.17 22.90
CA THR A 66 18.48 1.46 22.23
C THR A 66 17.83 1.42 20.86
N LYS A 67 17.13 2.49 20.47
CA LYS A 67 16.49 2.58 19.15
C LYS A 67 17.53 2.37 18.04
N ALA A 68 17.28 1.40 17.16
CA ALA A 68 18.15 1.13 16.03
C ALA A 68 18.29 2.38 15.16
N TYR A 69 19.53 2.82 14.91
CA TYR A 69 19.80 3.95 14.04
C TYR A 69 19.90 3.47 12.59
N ILE A 70 18.97 3.92 11.76
CA ILE A 70 19.02 3.71 10.31
C ILE A 70 19.58 4.99 9.67
N PRO A 71 20.75 4.93 9.02
CA PRO A 71 21.33 6.08 8.33
C PRO A 71 20.36 6.69 7.32
N VAL A 72 20.37 8.03 7.19
CA VAL A 72 19.51 8.74 6.23
C VAL A 72 19.79 8.28 4.80
N SER A 73 21.06 8.04 4.45
CA SER A 73 21.45 7.49 3.14
C SER A 73 20.74 6.19 2.83
N LEU A 74 20.69 5.25 3.78
CA LEU A 74 20.00 3.98 3.61
C LEU A 74 18.48 4.17 3.48
N LYS A 75 17.87 5.10 4.23
CA LYS A 75 16.45 5.44 4.05
C LYS A 75 16.16 5.95 2.65
N CYS A 76 17.01 6.85 2.13
CA CYS A 76 16.89 7.38 0.78
C CYS A 76 17.02 6.27 -0.27
N SER A 77 17.97 5.34 -0.11
CA SER A 77 18.10 4.18 -1.00
C SER A 77 16.85 3.30 -1.00
N ILE A 78 16.33 2.95 0.18
CA ILE A 78 15.11 2.14 0.31
C ILE A 78 13.91 2.84 -0.35
N LEU A 79 13.76 4.15 -0.14
CA LEU A 79 12.68 4.93 -0.76
C LEU A 79 12.82 4.97 -2.29
N HIS A 80 14.03 5.14 -2.79
CA HIS A 80 14.32 5.11 -4.22
C HIS A 80 13.96 3.76 -4.84
N ASP A 81 14.39 2.67 -4.20
CA ASP A 81 14.10 1.29 -4.63
C ASP A 81 12.58 1.04 -4.69
N VAL A 82 11.85 1.41 -3.64
CA VAL A 82 10.38 1.28 -3.59
C VAL A 82 9.72 2.14 -4.68
N ALA A 83 10.16 3.39 -4.87
CA ALA A 83 9.62 4.26 -5.91
C ALA A 83 9.87 3.70 -7.32
N SER A 84 11.05 3.12 -7.55
CA SER A 84 11.41 2.45 -8.80
C SER A 84 10.51 1.23 -9.06
N GLY A 85 10.29 0.38 -8.05
CA GLY A 85 9.37 -0.75 -8.13
C GLY A 85 7.92 -0.32 -8.44
N LEU A 86 7.42 0.71 -7.76
CA LEU A 86 6.08 1.25 -8.04
C LEU A 86 5.96 1.86 -9.43
N SER A 87 6.98 2.60 -9.88
CA SER A 87 7.01 3.16 -11.22
C SER A 87 6.92 2.06 -12.28
N PHE A 88 7.65 0.96 -12.10
CA PHE A 88 7.55 -0.22 -12.95
C PHE A 88 6.12 -0.78 -12.99
N LEU A 89 5.48 -1.02 -11.84
CA LEU A 89 4.10 -1.52 -11.79
C LEU A 89 3.10 -0.58 -12.49
N HIS A 90 3.24 0.73 -12.25
CA HIS A 90 2.36 1.74 -12.85
C HIS A 90 2.59 1.93 -14.35
N SER A 91 3.78 1.60 -14.86
CA SER A 91 4.09 1.67 -16.29
C SER A 91 3.48 0.55 -17.14
N HIS A 92 2.87 -0.47 -16.52
CA HIS A 92 2.18 -1.54 -17.23
C HIS A 92 0.94 -1.01 -17.97
N SER A 93 0.54 -1.71 -19.03
CA SER A 93 -0.69 -1.43 -19.76
C SER A 93 -1.59 -2.68 -19.75
N PRO A 94 -2.66 -2.70 -18.95
CA PRO A 94 -3.12 -1.64 -18.04
C PRO A 94 -2.24 -1.49 -16.78
N PRO A 95 -2.24 -0.31 -16.12
CA PRO A 95 -1.45 -0.09 -14.90
C PRO A 95 -1.80 -1.06 -13.78
N ILE A 96 -0.77 -1.54 -13.07
CA ILE A 96 -0.92 -2.40 -11.90
C ILE A 96 -0.84 -1.55 -10.64
N ILE A 97 -1.93 -1.48 -9.88
CA ILE A 97 -1.96 -0.79 -8.59
C ILE A 97 -1.83 -1.81 -7.47
N HIS A 98 -0.82 -1.64 -6.59
CA HIS A 98 -0.53 -2.56 -5.48
C HIS A 98 -1.65 -2.63 -4.44
N ARG A 99 -2.20 -1.46 -4.05
CA ARG A 99 -3.28 -1.24 -3.07
C ARG A 99 -3.01 -1.60 -1.60
N ASP A 100 -2.00 -2.42 -1.30
CA ASP A 100 -1.61 -2.69 0.10
C ASP A 100 -0.11 -2.46 0.34
N LEU A 101 0.42 -1.31 -0.10
CA LEU A 101 1.82 -1.00 0.14
C LEU A 101 2.01 -0.57 1.60
N SER A 102 2.80 -1.34 2.34
CA SER A 102 3.17 -1.07 3.74
C SER A 102 4.60 -1.53 4.01
N ALA A 103 5.16 -1.18 5.17
CA ALA A 103 6.49 -1.65 5.56
C ALA A 103 6.59 -3.19 5.69
N ARG A 104 5.47 -3.89 5.91
CA ARG A 104 5.44 -5.37 5.92
C ARG A 104 5.60 -5.95 4.51
N ASN A 105 5.12 -5.21 3.51
CA ASN A 105 5.11 -5.60 2.09
C ASN A 105 6.31 -5.03 1.31
N VAL A 106 7.32 -4.54 2.03
CA VAL A 106 8.64 -4.20 1.49
C VAL A 106 9.66 -5.11 2.17
N LEU A 107 10.32 -5.94 1.40
CA LEU A 107 11.34 -6.87 1.86
C LEU A 107 12.73 -6.38 1.50
N LEU A 108 13.72 -6.70 2.33
CA LEU A 108 15.10 -6.28 2.17
C LEU A 108 15.98 -7.49 1.87
N SER A 109 16.85 -7.38 0.86
CA SER A 109 17.90 -8.36 0.60
C SER A 109 19.07 -8.23 1.58
N THR A 110 20.03 -9.15 1.52
CA THR A 110 21.28 -9.07 2.29
C THR A 110 22.10 -7.81 1.97
N GLY A 111 21.99 -7.29 0.75
CA GLY A 111 22.61 -6.03 0.32
C GLY A 111 21.81 -4.78 0.64
N MET A 112 20.76 -4.89 1.47
CA MET A 112 19.84 -3.80 1.83
C MET A 112 19.08 -3.19 0.64
N VAL A 113 19.01 -3.90 -0.49
CA VAL A 113 18.13 -3.54 -1.62
C VAL A 113 16.69 -3.88 -1.26
N ALA A 114 15.79 -2.92 -1.46
CA ALA A 114 14.37 -3.09 -1.16
C ALA A 114 13.60 -3.65 -2.37
N LYS A 115 12.67 -4.56 -2.09
CA LYS A 115 11.76 -5.15 -3.08
C LYS A 115 10.33 -5.19 -2.55
N ILE A 116 9.38 -4.83 -3.40
CA ILE A 116 7.95 -4.87 -3.09
C ILE A 116 7.43 -6.31 -3.24
N THR A 117 6.59 -6.76 -2.30
CA THR A 117 5.97 -8.08 -2.26
C THR A 117 4.46 -7.97 -1.99
N ASP A 118 3.76 -9.11 -2.02
CA ASP A 118 2.34 -9.24 -1.67
C ASP A 118 1.40 -8.49 -2.64
N LEU A 119 1.30 -9.05 -3.85
CA LEU A 119 0.42 -8.56 -4.91
C LEU A 119 -0.95 -9.26 -4.88
N GLY A 120 -1.31 -9.97 -3.80
CA GLY A 120 -2.62 -10.59 -3.62
C GLY A 120 -3.76 -9.58 -3.67
N MET A 121 -3.46 -8.34 -3.27
CA MET A 121 -4.37 -7.19 -3.38
C MET A 121 -4.13 -6.33 -4.61
N ALA A 122 -3.25 -6.69 -5.54
CA ALA A 122 -3.01 -5.87 -6.72
C ALA A 122 -4.20 -5.90 -7.70
N ARG A 123 -4.40 -4.79 -8.44
CA ARG A 123 -5.40 -4.71 -9.51
C ARG A 123 -4.83 -4.10 -10.77
N LEU A 124 -5.18 -4.71 -11.89
CA LEU A 124 -5.08 -4.12 -13.22
C LEU A 124 -6.22 -3.13 -13.37
N VAL A 125 -5.92 -1.85 -13.60
CA VAL A 125 -6.94 -0.81 -13.70
C VAL A 125 -7.02 -0.29 -15.15
N PRO A 126 -8.16 -0.50 -15.86
CA PRO A 126 -8.30 -0.05 -17.26
C PRO A 126 -8.31 1.47 -17.45
N SER A 127 -8.61 2.25 -16.41
CA SER A 127 -8.58 3.72 -16.44
C SER A 127 -8.41 4.32 -15.04
N LEU A 128 -7.72 5.44 -14.92
CA LEU A 128 -7.45 6.11 -13.63
C LEU A 128 -8.74 6.39 -12.82
N ARG A 129 -9.85 6.70 -13.50
CA ARG A 129 -11.17 6.91 -12.88
C ARG A 129 -11.73 5.66 -12.18
N ALA A 130 -11.42 4.46 -12.66
CA ALA A 130 -11.85 3.23 -12.01
C ALA A 130 -11.04 2.92 -10.74
N ALA A 131 -9.83 3.47 -10.59
CA ALA A 131 -9.04 3.33 -9.36
C ALA A 131 -9.66 4.10 -8.18
N THR A 132 -10.22 5.29 -8.44
CA THR A 132 -10.82 6.17 -7.44
C THR A 132 -12.22 5.73 -6.98
N MET A 133 -12.92 4.92 -7.78
CA MET A 133 -14.32 4.55 -7.53
C MET A 133 -14.54 3.26 -6.74
N THR A 134 -13.49 2.52 -6.38
CA THR A 134 -13.64 1.27 -5.62
C THR A 134 -13.24 1.44 -4.16
N LYS A 135 -14.21 1.25 -3.26
CA LYS A 135 -14.03 1.12 -1.80
C LYS A 135 -12.80 0.26 -1.52
N ALA A 136 -11.71 0.90 -1.09
CA ALA A 136 -10.39 0.29 -1.04
C ALA A 136 -10.26 -0.58 0.22
N PRO A 137 -9.96 -1.88 0.10
CA PRO A 137 -9.38 -2.63 1.21
C PRO A 137 -7.87 -2.36 1.22
N GLY A 138 -7.36 -1.77 2.29
CA GLY A 138 -5.94 -1.48 2.50
C GLY A 138 -5.70 -0.87 3.89
N ALA A 139 -4.44 -0.85 4.34
CA ALA A 139 -4.07 -0.25 5.62
C ALA A 139 -4.36 1.27 5.63
N SER A 140 -5.44 1.66 6.33
CA SER A 140 -5.99 3.03 6.41
C SER A 140 -4.95 4.14 6.68
N ILE A 141 -3.84 3.83 7.35
CA ILE A 141 -2.78 4.79 7.69
C ILE A 141 -1.86 5.20 6.53
N TYR A 142 -1.84 4.45 5.43
CA TYR A 142 -0.98 4.72 4.26
C TYR A 142 -1.76 5.25 3.05
N MET A 143 -3.03 5.58 3.26
CA MET A 143 -3.93 6.02 2.21
C MET A 143 -3.78 7.54 1.99
N PRO A 144 -3.75 8.02 0.75
CA PRO A 144 -3.76 9.45 0.49
C PRO A 144 -5.15 10.04 0.88
N PRO A 145 -5.23 11.31 1.31
CA PRO A 145 -6.41 11.88 1.97
C PRO A 145 -7.68 11.81 1.11
N GLU A 146 -7.56 11.90 -0.21
CA GLU A 146 -8.68 11.79 -1.15
C GLU A 146 -9.36 10.42 -1.15
N ALA A 147 -8.69 9.38 -0.64
CA ALA A 147 -9.27 8.05 -0.50
C ALA A 147 -9.88 7.79 0.89
N LEU A 148 -9.72 8.75 1.83
CA LEU A 148 -10.40 8.79 3.13
C LEU A 148 -11.71 9.61 3.07
N GLU A 149 -11.85 10.48 2.08
CA GLU A 149 -13.05 11.31 1.86
C GLU A 149 -14.09 10.55 1.02
N ASP A 150 -14.79 9.59 1.62
CA ASP A 150 -16.08 9.10 1.09
C ASP A 150 -17.10 8.92 2.21
N GLU A 151 -17.53 10.04 2.76
CA GLU A 151 -18.83 10.15 3.43
C GLU A 151 -19.74 11.02 2.56
N SER A 152 -20.18 10.45 1.43
CA SER A 152 -21.42 10.80 0.73
C SER A 152 -21.51 12.16 0.01
N ARG A 153 -21.75 12.04 -1.31
CA ARG A 153 -22.46 12.94 -2.25
C ARG A 153 -21.59 13.79 -3.18
N TYR A 154 -21.61 13.34 -4.44
CA TYR A 154 -21.51 14.21 -5.60
C TYR A 154 -22.75 15.11 -5.70
N ASP A 155 -22.52 16.40 -5.89
CA ASP A 155 -23.25 17.18 -6.89
C ASP A 155 -22.26 18.17 -7.52
N ILE A 156 -21.95 17.92 -8.79
CA ILE A 156 -21.24 18.89 -9.63
C ILE A 156 -22.28 19.88 -10.14
N LYS A 157 -22.17 21.14 -9.71
CA LYS A 157 -22.56 22.30 -10.52
C LYS A 157 -21.47 23.37 -10.44
N SER A 158 -20.77 23.56 -11.56
CA SER A 158 -20.37 24.85 -12.18
C SER A 158 -20.29 26.06 -11.22
N THR A 159 -19.21 26.85 -11.15
CA THR A 159 -18.68 27.67 -12.25
C THR A 159 -17.21 28.07 -12.05
N SER A 160 -16.58 28.37 -13.18
CA SER A 160 -15.40 29.21 -13.42
C SER A 160 -15.22 30.47 -12.55
N SER A 161 -13.93 30.83 -12.42
CA SER A 161 -13.32 32.15 -12.12
C SER A 161 -13.22 32.64 -10.68
N LEU A 162 -11.95 32.80 -10.25
CA LEU A 162 -11.38 33.77 -9.30
C LEU A 162 -11.86 33.55 -7.84
N SER A 163 -11.05 33.64 -6.79
CA SER A 163 -9.80 34.34 -6.53
C SER A 163 -9.29 33.84 -5.18
N GLU A 164 -7.96 33.81 -5.02
CA GLU A 164 -7.24 34.30 -3.84
C GLU A 164 -7.82 33.99 -2.44
N TYR A 165 -7.08 33.19 -1.67
CA TYR A 165 -6.48 33.56 -0.37
C TYR A 165 -6.15 32.28 0.41
N TRP A 166 -4.87 31.88 0.33
CA TRP A 166 -4.22 31.12 1.39
C TRP A 166 -3.96 32.07 2.57
N PRO A 167 -4.05 31.59 3.83
CA PRO A 167 -2.89 31.79 4.69
C PRO A 167 -2.56 30.60 5.63
N PHE A 168 -1.25 30.41 5.84
CA PHE A 168 -0.63 29.83 7.04
C PHE A 168 -1.26 30.48 8.29
N SER A 169 -1.64 29.80 9.39
CA SER A 169 -0.79 29.17 10.42
C SER A 169 -1.69 28.85 11.65
N PRO A 170 -1.28 27.99 12.61
CA PRO A 170 -2.12 27.43 13.66
C PRO A 170 -2.07 28.23 14.99
N SER A 171 -3.02 27.92 15.89
CA SER A 171 -3.14 28.35 17.30
C SER A 171 -4.02 29.58 17.56
N LEU A 172 -5.28 29.35 17.91
CA LEU A 172 -5.98 30.02 19.01
C LEU A 172 -7.34 29.35 19.24
N LYS A 173 -7.53 28.65 20.37
CA LYS A 173 -8.86 28.41 20.94
C LYS A 173 -9.02 29.37 22.12
N PRO A 174 -10.01 30.26 22.13
CA PRO A 174 -10.52 30.81 23.37
C PRO A 174 -11.72 29.98 23.84
N SER A 175 -11.56 29.38 25.02
CA SER A 175 -12.68 29.15 25.93
C SER A 175 -13.38 30.48 26.24
N LEU A 176 -14.71 30.50 26.31
CA LEU A 176 -15.48 31.00 27.46
C LEU A 176 -16.97 31.13 27.11
N ASN A 177 -17.76 30.33 27.83
CA ASN A 177 -18.94 30.68 28.61
C ASN A 177 -20.05 31.50 27.95
N HIS A 178 -21.13 30.80 27.59
CA HIS A 178 -22.47 31.36 27.58
C HIS A 178 -23.05 31.29 29.00
N SER A 179 -23.30 32.45 29.61
CA SER A 179 -24.61 32.82 30.16
C SER A 179 -24.49 34.09 30.96
N MET A 180 -25.36 35.05 30.63
CA MET A 180 -26.24 35.77 31.55
C MET A 180 -26.34 37.25 31.13
N LEU A 181 -27.42 37.56 30.44
CA LEU A 181 -28.06 38.88 30.47
C LEU A 181 -29.56 38.63 30.29
N LEU A 182 -30.33 38.71 31.39
CA LEU A 182 -31.34 39.76 31.62
C LEU A 182 -32.41 39.34 32.63
N THR A 183 -32.58 40.23 33.61
CA THR A 183 -33.71 40.47 34.54
C THR A 183 -33.84 39.57 35.76
#